data_AF-X8HCY9-F1
#
_entry.id   AF-X8HCY9-F1
#
_cell.length_a   1.000
_cell.length_b   1.000
_cell.length_c   1.000
_cell.angle_alpha   90.00
_cell.angle_beta   90.00
_cell.angle_gamma   90.00
#
_symmetry.space_group_name_H-M   'P 1'
#
loop_
_entity.id
_entity.type
_entity.pdbx_description
1 polymer ?
#
loop_
_entity_poly.entity_id
_entity_poly.type
_entity_poly.pdbx_seq_one_letter_code
_entity_poly.pdbx_strand_id
1 'polypeptide(L)'
;MDTHARTAKWSKGISEMDVLSLAEKEIVCNKVAKQLFVICVTIATLILIAIIAGMFEYPWLLDYMTDTENTVNQNQSTAHSQAGRAGGTMASLPRMLPVLATMLIPTMAVFYIIKKPLLKRETRKLVEKKLAATPSTDDILTSVYWAFSNQEYMSNDAFTKDIMNYIEDNKANWNPNGIAVNAHKVCIVYEAFITGSEQLRINEHIVDITDLDEDNRIDGVFQTDIKFELSAENRRYFTNVELLRKIHNQLANKIVDGLDSFEGLEYVETVDTVPVYRVMIGD
;
A
#
# COMPACT_ATOMS: atom_id res chain seq x y z
N MET A 1 -5.56 -12.78 -17.30
CA MET A 1 -6.03 -11.76 -16.35
C MET A 1 -4.90 -10.78 -16.20
N ASP A 2 -5.15 -9.52 -16.57
CA ASP A 2 -4.16 -8.44 -16.45
C ASP A 2 -3.59 -8.36 -15.02
N THR A 3 -2.28 -8.18 -14.91
CA THR A 3 -1.56 -8.19 -13.63
C THR A 3 -2.03 -7.06 -12.72
N HIS A 4 -2.33 -5.89 -13.29
CA HIS A 4 -2.85 -4.75 -12.55
C HIS A 4 -4.25 -5.03 -11.99
N ALA A 5 -5.15 -5.58 -12.81
CA ALA A 5 -6.50 -5.94 -12.37
C ALA A 5 -6.50 -6.96 -11.21
N ARG A 6 -5.59 -7.94 -11.23
CA ARG A 6 -5.42 -8.89 -10.13
C ARG A 6 -4.94 -8.21 -8.85
N THR A 7 -3.92 -7.37 -8.97
CA THR A 7 -3.32 -6.67 -7.83
C THR A 7 -4.35 -5.77 -7.15
N ALA A 8 -5.10 -4.97 -7.92
CA ALA A 8 -6.16 -4.11 -7.39
C ALA A 8 -7.23 -4.91 -6.62
N LYS A 9 -7.62 -6.08 -7.14
CA LYS A 9 -8.58 -6.97 -6.47
C LYS A 9 -8.02 -7.58 -5.17
N TRP A 10 -6.72 -7.89 -5.15
CA TRP A 10 -6.09 -8.57 -4.02
C TRP A 10 -5.71 -7.63 -2.89
N SER A 11 -5.33 -6.38 -3.20
CA SER A 11 -5.01 -5.36 -2.22
C SER A 11 -6.23 -4.77 -1.53
N LYS A 12 -7.42 -4.84 -2.15
CA LYS A 12 -8.65 -4.26 -1.60
C LYS A 12 -8.96 -4.80 -0.19
N GLY A 13 -9.03 -3.88 0.78
CA GLY A 13 -9.34 -4.20 2.18
C GLY A 13 -8.17 -4.78 2.99
N ILE A 14 -6.93 -4.59 2.54
CA ILE A 14 -5.71 -4.95 3.28
C ILE A 14 -4.93 -3.65 3.56
N SER A 15 -5.20 -3.03 4.72
CA SER A 15 -4.63 -1.73 5.08
C SER A 15 -3.11 -1.72 5.09
N GLU A 16 -2.46 -2.84 5.41
CA GLU A 16 -1.00 -2.94 5.38
C GLU A 16 -0.42 -2.74 3.97
N MET A 17 -1.18 -3.03 2.91
CA MET A 17 -0.74 -2.85 1.53
C MET A 17 -0.86 -1.40 1.08
N ASP A 18 -1.62 -0.56 1.77
CA ASP A 18 -1.89 0.81 1.31
C ASP A 18 -0.63 1.69 1.32
N VAL A 19 0.35 1.34 2.15
CA VAL A 19 1.66 2.02 2.20
C VAL A 19 2.57 1.74 1.00
N LEU A 20 2.26 0.72 0.21
CA LEU A 20 3.06 0.28 -0.93
C LEU A 20 2.63 0.98 -2.22
N SER A 21 3.58 1.24 -3.12
CA SER A 21 3.31 1.67 -4.48
C SER A 21 2.62 0.57 -5.29
N LEU A 22 2.05 0.91 -6.47
CA LEU A 22 1.39 -0.08 -7.34
C LEU A 22 2.35 -1.21 -7.75
N ALA A 23 3.57 -0.87 -8.17
CA ALA A 23 4.59 -1.84 -8.56
C ALA A 23 4.98 -2.76 -7.39
N GLU A 24 5.06 -2.22 -6.17
CA GLU A 24 5.35 -3.01 -4.97
C GLU A 24 4.20 -3.96 -4.62
N LYS A 25 2.95 -3.49 -4.74
CA LYS A 25 1.76 -4.32 -4.59
C LYS A 25 1.78 -5.48 -5.58
N GLU A 26 2.24 -5.27 -6.81
CA GLU A 26 2.39 -6.34 -7.82
C GLU A 26 3.45 -7.37 -7.45
N ILE A 27 4.61 -6.92 -6.96
CA ILE A 27 5.67 -7.82 -6.47
C ILE A 27 5.13 -8.71 -5.35
N VAL A 28 4.46 -8.12 -4.36
CA VAL A 28 3.85 -8.88 -3.25
C VAL A 28 2.78 -9.83 -3.75
N CYS A 29 1.84 -9.36 -4.58
CA CYS A 29 0.76 -10.20 -5.12
C CYS A 29 1.30 -11.37 -5.94
N ASN A 30 2.32 -11.15 -6.77
CA ASN A 30 2.92 -12.21 -7.57
C ASN A 30 3.64 -13.24 -6.69
N LYS A 31 4.35 -12.79 -5.66
CA LYS A 31 5.02 -13.68 -4.71
C LYS A 31 4.02 -14.53 -3.94
N VAL A 32 2.94 -13.93 -3.42
CA VAL A 32 1.89 -14.66 -2.72
C VAL A 32 1.12 -15.59 -3.66
N ALA A 33 0.88 -15.19 -4.91
CA ALA A 33 0.26 -16.07 -5.89
C ALA A 33 1.10 -17.34 -6.14
N LYS A 34 2.43 -17.22 -6.24
CA LYS A 34 3.34 -18.37 -6.35
C LYS A 34 3.29 -19.25 -5.09
N GLN A 35 3.32 -18.65 -3.90
CA GLN A 35 3.21 -19.40 -2.64
C GLN A 35 1.88 -20.16 -2.53
N LEU A 36 0.76 -19.51 -2.85
CA LEU A 36 -0.56 -20.12 -2.84
C LEU A 36 -0.66 -21.24 -3.88
N PHE A 37 -0.08 -21.08 -5.06
CA PHE A 37 -0.04 -22.14 -6.07
C PHE A 37 0.67 -23.37 -5.54
N VAL A 38 1.86 -23.22 -4.94
CA VAL A 38 2.59 -24.33 -4.33
C VAL A 38 1.75 -25.00 -3.23
N ILE A 39 1.15 -24.21 -2.33
CA ILE A 39 0.29 -24.73 -1.26
C ILE A 39 -0.90 -25.52 -1.83
N CYS A 40 -1.63 -24.96 -2.79
CA CYS A 40 -2.77 -25.64 -3.41
C CYS A 40 -2.37 -26.94 -4.12
N VAL A 41 -1.25 -26.96 -4.85
CA VAL A 41 -0.73 -28.18 -5.47
C VAL A 41 -0.37 -29.21 -4.41
N THR A 42 0.34 -28.84 -3.35
CA THR A 42 0.69 -29.78 -2.27
C THR A 42 -0.55 -30.37 -1.60
N ILE A 43 -1.58 -29.56 -1.32
CA ILE A 43 -2.83 -30.04 -0.72
C ILE A 43 -3.59 -30.96 -1.67
N ALA A 44 -3.70 -30.61 -2.95
CA ALA A 44 -4.34 -31.47 -3.94
C ALA A 44 -3.62 -32.82 -4.05
N THR A 45 -2.28 -32.83 -4.04
CA THR A 45 -1.51 -34.07 -4.03
C THR A 45 -1.71 -34.91 -2.77
N LEU A 46 -1.80 -34.28 -1.59
CA LEU A 46 -2.06 -34.99 -0.33
C LEU A 46 -3.48 -35.58 -0.31
N ILE A 47 -4.48 -34.85 -0.81
CA ILE A 47 -5.86 -35.35 -0.95
C ILE A 47 -5.90 -36.54 -1.92
N LEU A 48 -5.20 -36.45 -3.06
CA LEU A 48 -5.13 -37.54 -4.03
C LEU A 48 -4.50 -38.80 -3.40
N ILE A 49 -3.40 -38.65 -2.66
CA ILE A 49 -2.75 -39.75 -1.94
C ILE A 49 -3.71 -40.38 -0.92
N ALA A 50 -4.44 -39.55 -0.16
CA ALA A 50 -5.42 -40.02 0.81
C ALA A 50 -6.57 -40.80 0.16
N ILE A 51 -7.05 -40.36 -1.02
CA ILE A 51 -8.08 -41.09 -1.78
C ILE A 51 -7.53 -42.44 -2.24
N ILE A 52 -6.33 -42.48 -2.82
CA ILE A 52 -5.70 -43.72 -3.29
C ILE A 52 -5.50 -44.70 -2.12
N ALA A 53 -5.00 -44.23 -0.98
CA ALA A 53 -4.84 -45.07 0.21
C ALA A 53 -6.20 -45.60 0.70
N GLY A 54 -7.22 -44.74 0.75
CA GLY A 54 -8.59 -45.14 1.10
C GLY A 54 -9.16 -46.21 0.17
N MET A 55 -8.83 -46.21 -1.12
CA MET A 55 -9.28 -47.24 -2.06
C MET A 55 -8.75 -48.64 -1.71
N PHE A 56 -7.57 -48.75 -1.09
CA PHE A 56 -7.03 -50.04 -0.64
C PHE A 56 -7.70 -50.56 0.64
N GLU A 57 -8.11 -49.66 1.53
CA GLU A 57 -8.72 -50.02 2.81
C GLU A 57 -10.23 -50.26 2.71
N TYR A 58 -10.90 -49.63 1.74
CA TYR A 58 -12.35 -49.62 1.61
C TYR A 58 -12.81 -50.18 0.25
N PRO A 59 -13.20 -51.47 0.17
CA PRO A 59 -13.68 -52.10 -1.07
C PRO A 59 -14.86 -51.38 -1.72
N TRP A 60 -15.76 -50.80 -0.91
CA TRP A 60 -16.91 -50.04 -1.40
C TRP A 60 -16.50 -48.77 -2.18
N LEU A 61 -15.38 -48.16 -1.83
CA LEU A 61 -14.85 -46.96 -2.51
C LEU A 61 -14.21 -47.34 -3.85
N LEU A 62 -13.55 -48.49 -3.89
CA LEU A 62 -13.00 -49.06 -5.12
C LEU A 62 -14.13 -49.40 -6.10
N ASP A 63 -15.18 -50.10 -5.65
CA ASP A 63 -16.34 -50.44 -6.48
C ASP A 63 -17.04 -49.18 -7.03
N TYR A 64 -17.18 -48.15 -6.20
CA TYR A 64 -17.75 -46.86 -6.61
C TYR A 64 -16.93 -46.18 -7.72
N MET A 65 -15.60 -46.17 -7.59
CA MET A 65 -14.70 -45.58 -8.60
C MET A 65 -14.72 -46.39 -9.90
N THR A 66 -14.71 -47.73 -9.82
CA THR A 66 -14.74 -48.62 -10.99
C THR A 66 -16.07 -48.57 -11.74
N ASP A 67 -17.22 -48.51 -11.04
CA ASP A 67 -18.53 -48.30 -11.68
C ASP A 67 -18.62 -46.94 -12.38
N THR A 68 -18.02 -45.91 -11.76
CA THR A 68 -17.92 -44.57 -12.32
C THR A 68 -17.08 -44.57 -13.60
N GLU A 69 -15.90 -45.20 -13.60
CA GLU A 69 -15.01 -45.32 -14.76
C GLU A 69 -15.68 -46.08 -15.91
N ASN A 70 -16.26 -47.25 -15.62
CA ASN A 70 -16.94 -48.08 -16.62
C ASN A 70 -18.10 -47.31 -17.28
N THR A 71 -18.88 -46.58 -16.50
CA THR A 71 -19.99 -45.79 -17.02
C THR A 71 -19.52 -44.57 -17.85
N VAL A 72 -18.45 -43.90 -17.44
CA VAL A 72 -17.85 -42.79 -18.21
C VAL A 72 -17.32 -43.30 -19.56
N ASN A 73 -16.61 -44.43 -19.56
CA ASN A 73 -16.08 -45.07 -20.76
C ASN A 73 -17.20 -45.57 -21.69
N GLN A 74 -18.26 -46.16 -21.12
CA GLN A 74 -19.43 -46.62 -21.87
C GLN A 74 -20.17 -45.44 -22.52
N ASN A 75 -20.35 -44.33 -21.79
CA ASN A 75 -20.95 -43.11 -22.33
C ASN A 75 -20.08 -42.44 -23.42
N GLN A 76 -18.75 -42.43 -23.26
CA GLN A 76 -17.83 -41.95 -24.31
C GLN A 76 -17.87 -42.81 -25.56
N SER A 77 -17.88 -44.15 -25.41
CA SER A 77 -17.97 -45.07 -26.54
C SER A 77 -19.28 -44.94 -27.30
N THR A 78 -20.39 -44.69 -26.58
CA THR A 78 -21.72 -44.48 -27.16
C THR A 78 -21.81 -43.10 -27.85
N ALA A 79 -21.21 -42.06 -27.27
CA ALA A 79 -21.11 -40.73 -27.88
C ALA A 79 -20.21 -40.71 -29.13
N HIS A 80 -19.21 -41.59 -29.23
CA HIS A 80 -18.41 -41.75 -30.45
C HIS A 80 -19.19 -42.42 -31.60
N SER A 81 -20.23 -43.22 -31.28
CA SER A 81 -21.08 -43.88 -32.27
C SER A 81 -22.24 -43.02 -32.81
N GLN A 82 -22.58 -41.92 -32.12
CA GLN A 82 -23.59 -40.95 -32.56
C GLN A 82 -22.93 -39.60 -32.87
N ALA A 83 -22.81 -39.26 -34.17
CA ALA A 83 -22.21 -38.01 -34.61
C ALA A 83 -22.95 -36.78 -34.03
N GLY A 84 -22.24 -36.01 -33.19
CA GLY A 84 -22.68 -34.72 -32.65
C GLY A 84 -21.75 -34.29 -31.52
N ARG A 85 -20.64 -33.63 -31.86
CA ARG A 85 -19.48 -33.28 -31.01
C ARG A 85 -19.75 -32.48 -29.71
N ALA A 86 -21.00 -32.26 -29.31
CA ALA A 86 -21.39 -31.46 -28.14
C ALA A 86 -22.11 -32.25 -27.02
N GLY A 87 -22.53 -33.51 -27.25
CA GLY A 87 -23.39 -34.24 -26.29
C GLY A 87 -22.68 -35.19 -25.32
N GLY A 88 -21.51 -35.74 -25.69
CA GLY A 88 -20.85 -36.81 -24.91
C GLY A 88 -20.18 -36.37 -23.61
N THR A 89 -19.82 -35.09 -23.48
CA THR A 89 -19.18 -34.55 -22.27
C THR A 89 -20.17 -34.23 -21.15
N MET A 90 -21.48 -34.15 -21.45
CA MET A 90 -22.51 -33.77 -20.47
C MET A 90 -23.07 -34.95 -19.66
N ALA A 91 -23.00 -36.19 -20.17
CA ALA A 91 -23.59 -37.37 -19.54
C ALA A 91 -22.75 -37.97 -18.39
N SER A 92 -21.43 -37.73 -18.36
CA SER A 92 -20.51 -38.27 -17.34
C SER A 92 -20.19 -37.30 -16.19
N LEU A 93 -20.47 -36.00 -16.37
CA LEU A 93 -20.25 -34.94 -15.38
C LEU A 93 -20.88 -35.21 -14.00
N PRO A 94 -22.11 -35.74 -13.87
CA PRO A 94 -22.76 -35.92 -12.56
C PRO A 94 -22.06 -36.92 -11.64
N ARG A 95 -21.39 -37.95 -12.21
CA ARG A 95 -20.70 -38.99 -11.44
C ARG A 95 -19.26 -38.62 -11.08
N MET A 96 -18.60 -37.77 -11.88
CA MET A 96 -17.28 -37.21 -11.58
C MET A 96 -17.35 -36.03 -10.59
N LEU A 97 -18.52 -35.39 -10.49
CA LEU A 97 -18.75 -34.21 -9.66
C LEU A 97 -18.39 -34.40 -8.18
N PRO A 98 -18.74 -35.52 -7.50
CA PRO A 98 -18.42 -35.71 -6.07
C PRO A 98 -16.93 -35.84 -5.82
N VAL A 99 -16.19 -36.54 -6.70
CA VAL A 99 -14.73 -36.70 -6.60
C VAL A 99 -14.01 -35.37 -6.88
N LEU A 100 -14.46 -34.63 -7.88
CA LEU A 100 -13.92 -33.29 -8.16
C LEU A 100 -14.25 -32.30 -7.03
N ALA A 101 -15.46 -32.37 -6.47
CA ALA A 101 -15.88 -31.52 -5.36
C ALA A 101 -15.05 -31.79 -4.10
N THR A 102 -14.78 -33.06 -3.77
CA THR A 102 -13.94 -33.43 -2.61
C THR A 102 -12.49 -32.95 -2.74
N MET A 103 -11.96 -32.78 -3.96
CA MET A 103 -10.65 -32.17 -4.17
C MET A 103 -10.67 -30.64 -4.23
N LEU A 104 -11.66 -30.06 -4.92
CA LEU A 104 -11.72 -28.62 -5.20
C LEU A 104 -12.20 -27.80 -4.01
N ILE A 105 -13.15 -28.32 -3.21
CA ILE A 105 -13.72 -27.57 -2.08
C ILE A 105 -12.66 -27.28 -1.00
N PRO A 106 -11.87 -28.26 -0.52
CA PRO A 106 -10.84 -28.00 0.49
C PRO A 106 -9.72 -27.10 -0.03
N THR A 107 -9.29 -27.30 -1.29
CA THR A 107 -8.21 -26.51 -1.88
C THR A 107 -8.62 -25.04 -2.06
N MET A 108 -9.85 -24.77 -2.49
CA MET A 108 -10.40 -23.42 -2.59
C MET A 108 -10.63 -22.79 -1.21
N ALA A 109 -11.11 -23.54 -0.21
CA ALA A 109 -11.29 -23.04 1.15
C ALA A 109 -9.95 -22.59 1.75
N VAL A 110 -8.91 -23.42 1.64
CA VAL A 110 -7.56 -23.09 2.12
C VAL A 110 -7.00 -21.88 1.40
N PHE A 111 -7.20 -21.78 0.08
CA PHE A 111 -6.77 -20.61 -0.69
C PHE A 111 -7.33 -19.31 -0.10
N TYR A 112 -8.64 -19.24 0.17
CA TYR A 112 -9.26 -18.01 0.68
C TYR A 112 -8.84 -17.68 2.12
N ILE A 113 -8.67 -18.69 2.97
CA ILE A 113 -8.25 -18.52 4.37
C ILE A 113 -6.81 -18.02 4.45
N ILE A 114 -5.91 -18.59 3.65
CA ILE A 114 -4.47 -18.32 3.72
C ILE A 114 -4.06 -17.08 2.91
N LYS A 115 -4.83 -16.69 1.89
CA LYS A 115 -4.48 -15.55 1.03
C LYS A 115 -4.25 -14.25 1.80
N LYS A 116 -5.21 -13.83 2.64
CA LYS A 116 -5.11 -12.59 3.41
C LYS A 116 -3.90 -12.55 4.36
N PRO A 117 -3.66 -13.55 5.22
CA PRO A 117 -2.51 -13.53 6.12
C PRO A 117 -1.17 -13.58 5.38
N LEU A 118 -1.08 -14.29 4.24
CA LEU A 118 0.14 -14.27 3.43
C LEU A 118 0.42 -12.89 2.83
N LEU A 119 -0.60 -12.22 2.29
CA LEU A 119 -0.46 -10.84 1.79
C LEU A 119 0.06 -9.92 2.90
N LYS A 120 -0.58 -9.92 4.07
CA LYS A 120 -0.11 -9.14 5.23
C LYS A 120 1.34 -9.44 5.62
N ARG A 121 1.71 -10.72 5.63
CA ARG A 121 3.07 -11.16 6.00
C ARG A 121 4.11 -10.70 4.98
N GLU A 122 3.88 -10.92 3.69
CA GLU A 122 4.85 -10.53 2.66
C GLU A 122 4.92 -9.01 2.47
N THR A 123 3.81 -8.30 2.65
CA THR A 123 3.78 -6.84 2.74
C THR A 123 4.62 -6.35 3.90
N ARG A 124 4.42 -6.88 5.12
CA ARG A 124 5.22 -6.49 6.29
C ARG A 124 6.71 -6.72 6.07
N LYS A 125 7.10 -7.88 5.51
CA LYS A 125 8.50 -8.16 5.18
C LYS A 125 9.07 -7.15 4.19
N LEU A 126 8.31 -6.77 3.16
CA LEU A 126 8.76 -5.77 2.19
C LEU A 126 8.91 -4.40 2.86
N VAL A 127 7.94 -3.99 3.66
CA VAL A 127 7.99 -2.74 4.43
C VAL A 127 9.19 -2.74 5.36
N GLU A 128 9.39 -3.78 6.17
CA GLU A 128 10.56 -3.92 7.06
C GLU A 128 11.88 -3.85 6.29
N LYS A 129 11.95 -4.46 5.10
CA LYS A 129 13.13 -4.34 4.24
C LYS A 129 13.36 -2.91 3.76
N LYS A 130 12.31 -2.16 3.41
CA LYS A 130 12.41 -0.73 3.05
C LYS A 130 12.82 0.10 4.25
N LEU A 131 12.26 -0.18 5.42
CA LEU A 131 12.59 0.52 6.67
C LEU A 131 14.04 0.27 7.11
N ALA A 132 14.59 -0.92 6.82
CA ALA A 132 15.98 -1.27 7.10
C ALA A 132 16.98 -0.79 6.04
N ALA A 133 16.50 -0.31 4.89
CA ALA A 133 17.38 0.32 3.91
C ALA A 133 17.85 1.69 4.44
N THR A 134 18.99 2.15 3.95
CA THR A 134 19.51 3.49 4.27
C THR A 134 18.41 4.54 4.05
N PRO A 135 18.23 5.51 4.97
CA PRO A 135 17.29 6.60 4.78
C PRO A 135 17.52 7.24 3.40
N SER A 136 16.44 7.39 2.63
CA SER A 136 16.50 8.04 1.32
C SER A 136 16.87 9.51 1.53
N THR A 137 17.79 9.99 0.70
CA THR A 137 18.21 11.40 0.61
C THR A 137 17.55 12.07 -0.58
N ASP A 138 16.40 11.54 -1.01
CA ASP A 138 15.66 12.06 -2.15
C ASP A 138 14.67 13.12 -1.67
N ASP A 139 14.38 14.06 -2.56
CA ASP A 139 13.27 15.00 -2.38
C ASP A 139 11.95 14.23 -2.40
N ILE A 140 11.02 14.65 -1.55
CA ILE A 140 9.75 13.96 -1.35
C ILE A 140 8.57 14.88 -1.64
N LEU A 141 7.45 14.28 -2.05
CA LEU A 141 6.21 14.98 -2.37
C LEU A 141 6.32 16.02 -3.51
N THR A 142 7.36 15.94 -4.35
CA THR A 142 7.64 16.88 -5.45
C THR A 142 6.63 16.84 -6.61
N SER A 143 5.64 15.95 -6.55
CA SER A 143 4.56 15.82 -7.55
C SER A 143 3.18 16.09 -6.93
N VAL A 144 3.15 16.71 -5.74
CA VAL A 144 1.94 17.03 -4.99
C VAL A 144 1.93 18.52 -4.74
N TYR A 145 0.92 19.20 -5.26
CA TYR A 145 0.75 20.65 -5.09
C TYR A 145 -0.28 20.94 -4.01
N TRP A 146 -0.03 21.95 -3.17
CA TRP A 146 -0.98 22.32 -2.12
C TRP A 146 -0.83 23.78 -1.69
N ALA A 147 -1.92 24.54 -1.62
CA ALA A 147 -1.90 25.86 -1.02
C ALA A 147 -2.05 25.75 0.50
N PHE A 148 -1.14 26.38 1.26
CA PHE A 148 -1.33 26.53 2.69
C PHE A 148 -2.51 27.45 2.99
N SER A 149 -3.15 27.22 4.13
CA SER A 149 -4.29 28.00 4.59
C SER A 149 -4.33 28.00 6.11
N ASN A 150 -5.17 28.88 6.66
CA ASN A 150 -5.39 28.98 8.10
C ASN A 150 -6.27 27.86 8.68
N GLN A 151 -6.76 26.92 7.86
CA GLN A 151 -7.60 25.82 8.31
C GLN A 151 -6.77 24.71 8.95
N GLU A 152 -6.97 24.44 10.24
CA GLU A 152 -6.33 23.28 10.86
C GLU A 152 -7.08 21.96 10.60
N TYR A 153 -6.31 20.91 10.26
CA TYR A 153 -6.85 19.58 9.97
C TYR A 153 -6.61 18.60 11.10
N MET A 154 -7.70 18.07 11.66
CA MET A 154 -7.66 17.05 12.72
C MET A 154 -7.65 15.61 12.19
N SER A 155 -8.01 15.40 10.92
CA SER A 155 -8.13 14.07 10.31
C SER A 155 -7.37 13.99 8.99
N ASN A 156 -6.65 12.88 8.81
CA ASN A 156 -5.99 12.54 7.55
C ASN A 156 -7.00 12.37 6.40
N ASP A 157 -8.23 11.91 6.68
CA ASP A 157 -9.25 11.71 5.64
C ASP A 157 -9.77 13.04 5.09
N ALA A 158 -10.00 14.01 5.97
CA ALA A 158 -10.43 15.36 5.58
C ALA A 158 -9.32 16.05 4.76
N PHE A 159 -8.08 15.97 5.24
CA PHE A 159 -6.93 16.56 4.55
C PHE A 159 -6.69 15.92 3.18
N THR A 160 -6.74 14.57 3.10
CA THR A 160 -6.61 13.83 1.83
C THR A 160 -7.66 14.26 0.83
N LYS A 161 -8.91 14.42 1.27
CA LYS A 161 -10.00 14.83 0.39
C LYS A 161 -9.73 16.20 -0.23
N ASP A 162 -9.23 17.14 0.55
CA ASP A 162 -8.99 18.50 0.07
C ASP A 162 -7.76 18.54 -0.86
N ILE A 163 -6.67 17.82 -0.54
CA ILE A 163 -5.50 17.65 -1.42
C ILE A 163 -5.92 17.12 -2.80
N MET A 164 -6.76 16.08 -2.85
CA MET A 164 -7.22 15.50 -4.12
C MET A 164 -8.17 16.42 -4.92
N ASN A 165 -8.81 17.38 -4.26
CA ASN A 165 -9.72 18.33 -4.89
C ASN A 165 -9.04 19.64 -5.29
N TYR A 166 -7.82 19.89 -4.82
CA TYR A 166 -7.07 21.11 -5.10
C TYR A 166 -6.70 21.24 -6.59
N ILE A 167 -6.06 20.21 -7.16
CA ILE A 167 -5.71 20.14 -8.59
C ILE A 167 -5.93 18.72 -9.12
N GLU A 168 -6.23 18.58 -10.42
CA GLU A 168 -6.50 17.27 -11.03
C GLU A 168 -5.33 16.30 -10.94
N ASP A 169 -4.09 16.79 -11.11
CA ASP A 169 -2.86 15.99 -11.06
C ASP A 169 -2.65 15.28 -9.72
N ASN A 170 -3.09 15.90 -8.62
CA ASN A 170 -3.01 15.28 -7.30
C ASN A 170 -3.81 13.97 -7.25
N LYS A 171 -4.86 13.78 -8.05
CA LYS A 171 -5.62 12.52 -8.07
C LYS A 171 -4.77 11.34 -8.57
N ALA A 172 -3.80 11.60 -9.44
CA ALA A 172 -2.89 10.59 -9.96
C ALA A 172 -1.65 10.40 -9.06
N ASN A 173 -1.15 11.49 -8.48
CA ASN A 173 0.13 11.50 -7.76
C ASN A 173 -0.01 11.27 -6.24
N TRP A 174 -1.18 11.56 -5.66
CA TRP A 174 -1.39 11.47 -4.22
C TRP A 174 -1.56 10.04 -3.74
N ASN A 175 -0.55 9.53 -3.03
CA ASN A 175 -0.66 8.30 -2.25
C ASN A 175 -0.59 8.63 -0.75
N PRO A 176 -1.73 8.84 -0.06
CA PRO A 176 -1.74 9.34 1.33
C PRO A 176 -0.98 8.42 2.30
N ASN A 177 -1.06 7.11 2.09
CA ASN A 177 -0.49 6.12 3.00
C ASN A 177 0.96 5.74 2.66
N GLY A 178 1.48 6.20 1.52
CA GLY A 178 2.87 5.98 1.13
C GLY A 178 3.84 6.45 2.21
N ILE A 179 4.93 5.72 2.43
CA ILE A 179 5.97 6.11 3.38
C ILE A 179 6.72 7.31 2.79
N ALA A 180 6.59 8.46 3.44
CA ALA A 180 7.25 9.71 3.07
C ALA A 180 8.69 9.73 3.60
N VAL A 181 8.83 9.56 4.91
CA VAL A 181 10.12 9.59 5.61
C VAL A 181 10.25 8.35 6.47
N ASN A 182 11.31 7.58 6.23
CA ASN A 182 11.68 6.40 7.01
C ASN A 182 12.42 6.78 8.30
N ALA A 183 11.79 7.60 9.14
CA ALA A 183 12.31 7.97 10.44
C ALA A 183 11.17 8.29 11.41
N HIS A 184 11.39 8.05 12.69
CA HIS A 184 10.41 8.34 13.74
C HIS A 184 10.32 9.84 14.08
N LYS A 185 11.33 10.62 13.67
CA LYS A 185 11.42 12.07 13.79
C LYS A 185 11.91 12.66 12.48
N VAL A 186 11.52 13.90 12.21
CA VAL A 186 11.99 14.69 11.07
C VAL A 186 12.06 16.15 11.49
N CYS A 187 13.09 16.85 11.02
CA CYS A 187 13.18 18.30 11.16
C CYS A 187 12.73 18.95 9.84
N ILE A 188 11.85 19.94 9.94
CA ILE A 188 11.36 20.70 8.80
C ILE A 188 11.87 22.12 8.93
N VAL A 189 12.42 22.65 7.84
CA VAL A 189 12.85 24.03 7.68
C VAL A 189 11.96 24.69 6.64
N TYR A 190 11.55 25.92 6.88
CA TYR A 190 10.81 26.71 5.90
C TYR A 190 11.18 28.19 6.03
N GLU A 191 11.14 28.88 4.91
CA GLU A 191 11.33 30.32 4.87
C GLU A 191 10.02 31.01 5.28
N ALA A 192 10.12 32.08 6.07
CA ALA A 192 8.97 32.89 6.46
C ALA A 192 9.33 34.36 6.63
N PHE A 193 8.31 35.21 6.46
CA PHE A 193 8.38 36.63 6.74
C PHE A 193 7.67 36.91 8.08
N ILE A 194 8.41 37.27 9.11
CA ILE A 194 7.87 37.48 10.47
C ILE A 194 8.18 38.88 11.00
N THR A 195 7.34 39.42 11.89
CA THR A 195 7.62 40.71 12.55
C THR A 195 8.62 40.60 13.69
N GLY A 196 8.84 39.39 14.20
CA GLY A 196 9.70 39.10 15.33
C GLY A 196 9.46 37.70 15.90
N SER A 197 10.31 37.31 16.86
CA SER A 197 10.30 35.97 17.47
C SER A 197 9.01 35.62 18.22
N GLU A 198 8.18 36.61 18.58
CA GLU A 198 6.88 36.42 19.22
C GLU A 198 5.87 35.67 18.36
N GLN A 199 6.07 35.63 17.04
CA GLN A 199 5.24 34.86 16.11
C GLN A 199 5.60 33.37 16.08
N LEU A 200 6.71 32.95 16.69
CA LEU A 200 7.13 31.55 16.71
C LEU A 200 6.23 30.71 17.60
N ARG A 201 5.90 29.50 17.13
CA ARG A 201 5.29 28.47 17.99
C ARG A 201 6.35 27.93 18.95
N ILE A 202 5.89 27.33 20.05
CA ILE A 202 6.78 26.86 21.14
C ILE A 202 7.84 25.83 20.69
N ASN A 203 7.58 25.09 19.62
CA ASN A 203 8.46 24.06 19.05
C ASN A 203 9.26 24.56 17.84
N GLU A 204 9.18 25.85 17.52
CA GLU A 204 9.90 26.47 16.42
C GLU A 204 11.14 27.22 16.92
N HIS A 205 12.17 27.19 16.10
CA HIS A 205 13.42 27.90 16.34
C HIS A 205 13.89 28.55 15.04
N ILE A 206 14.41 29.76 15.14
CA ILE A 206 15.10 30.40 14.02
C ILE A 206 16.42 29.67 13.78
N VAL A 207 16.75 29.43 12.52
CA VAL A 207 17.98 28.74 12.11
C VAL A 207 19.19 29.62 12.35
N ASP A 208 19.14 30.88 11.92
CA ASP A 208 20.17 31.89 12.15
C ASP A 208 19.57 33.11 12.86
N ILE A 209 19.95 33.32 14.12
CA ILE A 209 19.39 34.43 14.92
C ILE A 209 19.79 35.81 14.39
N THR A 210 20.85 35.89 13.59
CA THR A 210 21.30 37.15 12.96
C THR A 210 20.33 37.63 11.87
N ASP A 211 19.45 36.75 11.36
CA ASP A 211 18.37 37.15 10.45
C ASP A 211 17.40 38.15 11.09
N LEU A 212 17.34 38.21 12.43
CA LEU A 212 16.53 39.17 13.18
C LEU A 212 17.26 40.47 13.54
N ASP A 213 18.47 40.69 13.04
CA ASP A 213 19.15 41.97 13.21
C ASP A 213 18.37 43.07 12.45
N GLU A 214 18.17 44.24 13.07
CA GLU A 214 17.35 45.32 12.48
C GLU A 214 17.84 45.79 11.10
N ASP A 215 19.13 45.60 10.80
CA ASP A 215 19.71 45.88 9.48
C ASP A 215 19.15 44.97 8.36
N ASN A 216 18.63 43.78 8.72
CA ASN A 216 18.00 42.81 7.82
C ASN A 216 16.48 43.02 7.69
N ARG A 217 15.91 44.00 8.41
CA ARG A 217 14.47 44.25 8.41
C ARG A 217 14.06 45.01 7.15
N ILE A 218 13.22 44.39 6.33
CA ILE A 218 12.71 44.99 5.08
C ILE A 218 11.19 45.12 5.20
N ASP A 219 10.66 46.31 4.93
CA ASP A 219 9.22 46.61 5.01
C ASP A 219 8.53 46.17 6.32
N GLY A 220 9.28 46.22 7.42
CA GLY A 220 8.77 45.91 8.76
C GLY A 220 8.79 44.43 9.15
N VAL A 221 9.22 43.54 8.25
CA VAL A 221 9.36 42.09 8.48
C VAL A 221 10.80 41.62 8.32
N PHE A 222 11.11 40.49 8.94
CA PHE A 222 12.35 39.73 8.78
C PHE A 222 12.07 38.51 7.92
N GLN A 223 12.91 38.32 6.90
CA GLN A 223 12.96 37.06 6.15
C GLN A 223 13.92 36.13 6.88
N THR A 224 13.46 34.97 7.32
CA THR A 224 14.28 34.04 8.09
C THR A 224 13.85 32.59 7.87
N ASP A 225 14.80 31.68 8.06
CA ASP A 225 14.52 30.25 8.11
C ASP A 225 14.07 29.83 9.52
N ILE A 226 12.89 29.23 9.59
CA ILE A 226 12.34 28.65 10.81
C ILE A 226 12.41 27.13 10.70
N LYS A 227 12.87 26.48 11.77
CA LYS A 227 12.88 25.02 11.89
C LYS A 227 12.02 24.52 13.04
N PHE A 228 11.43 23.34 12.86
CA PHE A 228 10.71 22.62 13.91
C PHE A 228 10.89 21.11 13.74
N GLU A 229 10.73 20.37 14.84
CA GLU A 229 10.78 18.90 14.84
C GLU A 229 9.35 18.31 14.89
N LEU A 230 9.12 17.30 14.07
CA LEU A 230 7.92 16.47 14.09
C LEU A 230 8.26 15.06 14.54
N SER A 231 7.32 14.43 15.24
CA SER A 231 7.40 13.01 15.61
C SER A 231 6.27 12.20 14.93
N ALA A 232 6.59 11.01 14.44
CA ALA A 232 5.64 10.16 13.73
C ALA A 232 4.63 9.51 14.70
N GLU A 233 3.35 9.47 14.33
CA GLU A 233 2.26 8.92 15.15
C GLU A 233 2.45 7.42 15.43
N ASN A 234 2.92 6.68 14.43
CA ASN A 234 3.22 5.26 14.55
C ASN A 234 4.59 4.97 15.20
N ARG A 235 5.35 6.01 15.56
CA ARG A 235 6.70 5.98 16.17
C ARG A 235 7.77 5.27 15.33
N ARG A 236 7.56 5.12 14.02
CA ARG A 236 8.48 4.42 13.12
C ARG A 236 8.81 5.22 11.86
N TYR A 237 7.79 5.75 11.18
CA TYR A 237 7.92 6.45 9.90
C TYR A 237 6.73 7.38 9.67
N PHE A 238 6.90 8.39 8.81
CA PHE A 238 5.81 9.26 8.39
C PHE A 238 5.14 8.74 7.13
N THR A 239 3.81 8.82 7.08
CA THR A 239 3.05 8.70 5.83
C THR A 239 2.96 10.05 5.12
N ASN A 240 2.75 10.05 3.81
CA ASN A 240 2.60 11.29 3.02
C ASN A 240 1.53 12.22 3.60
N VAL A 241 0.35 11.68 3.93
CA VAL A 241 -0.76 12.48 4.51
C VAL A 241 -0.43 13.01 5.89
N GLU A 242 0.19 12.19 6.74
CA GLU A 242 0.52 12.59 8.10
C GLU A 242 1.55 13.73 8.09
N LEU A 243 2.61 13.57 7.29
CA LEU A 243 3.70 14.55 7.21
C LEU A 243 3.18 15.88 6.71
N LEU A 244 2.52 15.89 5.54
CA LEU A 244 2.06 17.12 4.92
C LEU A 244 0.97 17.82 5.76
N ARG A 245 0.08 17.05 6.41
CA ARG A 245 -0.92 17.61 7.34
C ARG A 245 -0.26 18.30 8.53
N LYS A 246 0.77 17.68 9.12
CA LYS A 246 1.48 18.25 10.27
C LYS A 246 2.23 19.52 9.89
N ILE A 247 2.89 19.53 8.72
CA ILE A 247 3.53 20.73 8.17
C ILE A 247 2.49 21.82 7.96
N HIS A 248 1.37 21.51 7.28
CA HIS A 248 0.30 22.47 7.06
C HIS A 248 -0.23 23.08 8.36
N ASN A 249 -0.55 22.25 9.35
CA ASN A 249 -1.03 22.74 10.64
C ASN A 249 0.01 23.57 11.41
N GLN A 250 1.30 23.30 11.21
CA GLN A 250 2.38 24.09 11.81
C GLN A 250 2.47 25.48 11.16
N LEU A 251 2.38 25.52 9.84
CA LEU A 251 2.46 26.74 9.02
C LEU A 251 1.15 27.56 9.04
N ALA A 252 0.05 27.00 9.55
CA ALA A 252 -1.22 27.72 9.70
C ALA A 252 -1.05 29.01 10.51
N ASN A 253 -1.63 30.10 10.01
CA ASN A 253 -1.54 31.48 10.52
C ASN A 253 -0.18 32.20 10.30
N LYS A 254 0.75 31.60 9.54
CA LYS A 254 2.05 32.22 9.21
C LYS A 254 2.24 32.52 7.72
N ILE A 255 1.44 31.90 6.88
CA ILE A 255 1.48 32.07 5.43
C ILE A 255 0.32 32.95 4.99
N VAL A 256 0.58 33.88 4.07
CA VAL A 256 -0.47 34.70 3.47
C VAL A 256 -1.28 33.82 2.51
N ASP A 257 -2.58 33.69 2.78
CA ASP A 257 -3.48 32.83 2.01
C ASP A 257 -3.34 33.08 0.49
N GLY A 258 -2.94 32.04 -0.25
CA GLY A 258 -2.94 32.03 -1.71
C GLY A 258 -1.70 32.61 -2.42
N LEU A 259 -0.63 32.95 -1.68
CA LEU A 259 0.65 33.38 -2.27
C LEU A 259 1.72 32.27 -2.28
N ASP A 260 1.68 31.36 -1.30
CA ASP A 260 2.72 30.33 -1.16
C ASP A 260 2.13 28.93 -1.45
N SER A 261 2.57 28.32 -2.55
CA SER A 261 2.16 26.96 -2.92
C SER A 261 3.23 25.95 -2.54
N PHE A 262 2.87 24.91 -1.81
CA PHE A 262 3.75 23.77 -1.55
C PHE A 262 4.03 23.03 -2.85
N GLU A 263 5.31 22.88 -3.17
CA GLU A 263 5.78 22.13 -4.35
C GLU A 263 6.58 20.87 -3.98
N GLY A 264 6.88 20.67 -2.69
CA GLY A 264 7.57 19.49 -2.20
C GLY A 264 8.45 19.76 -0.99
N LEU A 265 9.26 18.76 -0.66
CA LEU A 265 10.26 18.82 0.40
C LEU A 265 11.61 18.44 -0.16
N GLU A 266 12.56 19.38 -0.11
CA GLU A 266 13.94 19.18 -0.51
C GLU A 266 14.72 18.55 0.64
N TYR A 267 15.49 17.49 0.37
CA TYR A 267 16.39 16.92 1.38
C TYR A 267 17.61 17.83 1.58
N VAL A 268 17.86 18.23 2.83
CA VAL A 268 19.01 19.10 3.17
C VAL A 268 20.15 18.25 3.71
N GLU A 269 19.93 17.61 4.85
CA GLU A 269 20.97 16.84 5.54
C GLU A 269 20.36 15.87 6.57
N THR A 270 21.21 15.24 7.37
CA THR A 270 20.79 14.45 8.53
C THR A 270 21.65 14.81 9.73
N VAL A 271 21.00 15.37 10.76
CA VAL A 271 21.65 15.81 12.01
C VAL A 271 21.23 14.86 13.12
N ASP A 272 22.18 14.24 13.82
CA ASP A 272 21.91 13.33 14.94
C ASP A 272 20.86 12.25 14.63
N THR A 273 20.93 11.66 13.42
CA THR A 273 19.97 10.64 12.90
C THR A 273 18.57 11.15 12.56
N VAL A 274 18.34 12.46 12.64
CA VAL A 274 17.10 13.12 12.23
C VAL A 274 17.28 13.74 10.84
N PRO A 275 16.53 13.27 9.82
CA PRO A 275 16.59 13.90 8.51
C PRO A 275 15.98 15.31 8.56
N VAL A 276 16.62 16.23 7.85
CA VAL A 276 16.22 17.63 7.72
C VAL A 276 15.72 17.85 6.30
N TYR A 277 14.49 18.36 6.17
CA TYR A 277 13.89 18.73 4.90
C TYR A 277 13.52 20.21 4.88
N ARG A 278 13.70 20.85 3.73
CA ARG A 278 13.24 22.21 3.47
C ARG A 278 11.93 22.19 2.69
N VAL A 279 10.95 22.99 3.11
CA VAL A 279 9.71 23.20 2.36
C VAL A 279 10.02 23.99 1.09
N MET A 280 9.69 23.40 -0.06
CA MET A 280 9.74 24.10 -1.34
C MET A 280 8.42 24.86 -1.52
N ILE A 281 8.53 26.17 -1.62
CA ILE A 281 7.41 27.08 -1.86
C ILE A 281 7.57 27.60 -3.30
N GLY A 282 6.53 27.43 -4.11
CA GLY A 282 6.43 27.99 -5.46
C GLY A 282 5.72 29.34 -5.45
N ASP A 283 6.23 30.24 -6.32
CA ASP A 283 5.74 31.60 -6.60
C ASP A 283 4.40 31.64 -7.38
#